data_AF-A0A2V8GK77-F1
#
_entry.id   AF-A0A2V8GK77-F1
#
_cell.length_a   1.000
_cell.length_b   1.000
_cell.length_c   1.000
_cell.angle_alpha   90.00
_cell.angle_beta   90.00
_cell.angle_gamma   90.00
#
_symmetry.space_group_name_H-M   'P 1'
#
loop_
_entity.id
_entity.type
_entity.pdbx_description
1 polymer ?
#
loop_
_entity_poly.entity_id
_entity_poly.type
_entity_poly.pdbx_seq_one_letter_code
_entity_poly.pdbx_strand_id
1 'polypeptide(L)' 'MAEFLLHIEQSGFCQWVRESDSLFAYSGILLMHTIGMGFVVGISACMDLRILGFAPAIKLAGIERFSPVLW' A
#
# COMPACT_ATOMS: atom_id res chain seq x y z
N MET A 1 6.56 14.53 -23.73
CA MET A 1 5.87 13.86 -22.61
C MET A 1 5.33 12.49 -23.04
N ALA A 2 4.53 12.40 -24.11
CA ALA A 2 4.00 11.13 -24.61
C ALA A 2 5.09 10.09 -24.97
N GLU A 3 6.15 10.50 -25.67
CA GLU A 3 7.29 9.62 -26.02
C GLU A 3 7.99 9.00 -24.81
N PHE A 4 8.10 9.74 -23.70
CA PHE A 4 8.72 9.23 -22.46
C PHE A 4 7.86 8.15 -21.81
N LEU A 5 6.54 8.35 -21.78
CA LEU A 5 5.60 7.35 -21.25
C LEU A 5 5.58 6.09 -22.10
N LEU A 6 5.63 6.23 -23.43
CA LEU A 6 5.76 5.12 -24.37
C LEU A 6 7.06 4.33 -24.15
N HIS A 7 8.18 5.03 -23.92
CA HIS A 7 9.45 4.38 -23.62
C HIS A 7 9.42 3.57 -22.31
N ILE A 8 8.73 4.06 -21.29
CA ILE A 8 8.54 3.32 -20.04
C ILE A 8 7.59 2.13 -20.25
N GLU A 9 6.50 2.32 -20.99
CA GLU A 9 5.54 1.24 -21.27
C GLU A 9 6.19 0.08 -22.04
N GLN A 10 7.04 0.41 -23.02
CA GLN A 10 7.79 -0.59 -23.80
C GLN A 10 9.05 -1.10 -23.09
N SER A 11 9.34 -0.63 -21.87
CA SER A 11 10.47 -1.13 -21.10
C SER A 11 10.24 -2.61 -20.73
N GLY A 12 11.32 -3.39 -20.72
CA GLY A 12 11.27 -4.82 -20.38
C GLY A 12 10.68 -5.10 -18.98
N PHE A 13 10.71 -4.13 -18.07
CA PHE A 13 10.05 -4.23 -16.76
C PHE A 13 8.52 -4.17 -16.89
N CYS A 14 7.97 -3.20 -17.63
CA CYS A 14 6.53 -3.10 -17.85
C CYS A 14 6.00 -4.29 -18.66
N GLN A 15 6.74 -4.76 -19.66
CA GLN A 15 6.39 -5.98 -20.38
C GLN A 15 6.44 -7.21 -19.46
N TRP A 16 7.45 -7.35 -18.62
CA TRP A 16 7.54 -8.45 -17.64
C TRP A 16 6.38 -8.44 -16.65
N VAL A 17 6.02 -7.26 -16.10
CA VAL A 17 4.87 -7.13 -15.19
C VAL A 17 3.56 -7.53 -15.88
N ARG A 18 3.40 -7.20 -17.17
CA ARG A 18 2.15 -7.39 -17.92
C ARG A 18 2.01 -8.78 -18.55
N GLU A 19 3.09 -9.36 -19.05
CA GLU A 19 3.08 -10.57 -19.89
C GLU A 19 3.58 -11.81 -19.16
N SER A 20 4.17 -11.69 -17.96
CA SER A 20 4.62 -12.87 -17.22
C SER A 20 3.45 -13.57 -16.54
N ASP A 21 3.24 -14.85 -16.87
CA ASP A 21 2.36 -15.79 -16.13
C ASP A 21 2.88 -16.12 -14.71
N SER A 22 3.94 -15.46 -14.27
CA SER A 22 4.48 -15.64 -12.93
C SER A 22 3.57 -15.01 -11.88
N LEU A 23 3.23 -15.78 -10.84
CA LEU A 23 2.47 -15.30 -9.68
C LEU A 23 3.09 -14.09 -9.00
N PHE A 24 4.40 -13.84 -9.19
CA PHE A 24 5.13 -12.72 -8.60
C PHE A 24 5.16 -11.45 -9.46
N ALA A 25 4.69 -11.48 -10.70
CA ALA A 25 4.65 -10.31 -11.57
C ALA A 25 3.46 -9.40 -11.17
N TYR A 26 2.40 -9.35 -11.99
CA TYR A 26 1.24 -8.51 -11.68
C TYR A 26 0.58 -8.87 -10.34
N SER A 27 0.24 -10.15 -10.14
CA SER A 27 -0.45 -10.61 -8.93
C SER A 27 0.37 -10.42 -7.67
N GLY A 28 1.69 -10.62 -7.72
CA GLY A 28 2.58 -10.44 -6.57
C GLY A 28 2.70 -8.98 -6.15
N ILE A 29 2.86 -8.08 -7.13
CA ILE A 29 2.91 -6.64 -6.89
C ILE A 29 1.56 -6.16 -6.32
N LEU A 30 0.45 -6.62 -6.89
CA LEU A 30 -0.90 -6.28 -6.41
C LEU A 30 -1.16 -6.83 -4.99
N LEU A 31 -0.68 -8.04 -4.69
CA LEU A 31 -0.77 -8.62 -3.36
C LEU A 31 0.02 -7.79 -2.34
N MET A 32 1.27 -7.46 -2.64
CA MET A 32 2.11 -6.61 -1.80
C MET A 32 1.44 -5.26 -1.55
N HIS A 33 0.82 -4.68 -2.58
CA HIS A 33 0.09 -3.43 -2.49
C HIS A 33 -1.17 -3.55 -1.62
N THR A 34 -1.99 -4.59 -1.80
CA THR A 34 -3.21 -4.80 -1.01
C THR A 34 -2.90 -5.09 0.46
N ILE A 35 -1.82 -5.82 0.74
CA ILE A 35 -1.31 -6.00 2.11
C ILE A 35 -0.94 -4.64 2.70
N GLY A 36 -0.15 -3.83 1.98
CA GLY A 36 0.20 -2.47 2.40
C GLY A 36 -1.03 -1.60 2.69
N MET A 37 -2.00 -1.60 1.79
CA MET A 37 -3.28 -0.88 1.98
C MET A 37 -4.04 -1.39 3.21
N GLY A 38 -4.04 -2.69 3.48
CA GLY A 38 -4.64 -3.27 4.68
C GLY A 38 -3.99 -2.76 5.96
N PHE A 39 -2.66 -2.61 5.98
CA PHE A 39 -1.95 -2.02 7.13
C PHE A 39 -2.29 -0.54 7.30
N VAL A 40 -2.20 0.26 6.24
CA VAL A 40 -2.50 1.70 6.29
C VAL A 40 -3.93 1.93 6.76
N VAL A 41 -4.91 1.34 6.06
CA VAL A 41 -6.33 1.49 6.38
C VAL A 41 -6.68 0.89 7.74
N GLY A 42 -6.10 -0.25 8.11
CA GLY A 42 -6.34 -0.90 9.40
C GLY A 42 -5.84 -0.07 10.58
N ILE A 43 -4.65 0.53 10.46
CA ILE A 43 -4.09 1.42 11.49
C ILE A 43 -4.92 2.71 11.58
N SER A 44 -5.30 3.30 10.44
CA SER A 44 -6.21 4.46 10.41
C SER A 44 -7.53 4.15 11.09
N ALA A 45 -8.20 3.05 10.73
CA ALA A 45 -9.47 2.67 11.34
C ALA A 45 -9.35 2.39 12.84
N CYS A 46 -8.23 1.80 13.29
CA CYS A 46 -7.96 1.62 14.73
C CYS A 46 -7.77 2.96 15.46
N MET A 47 -7.12 3.95 14.83
CA MET A 47 -7.01 5.31 15.35
C MET A 47 -8.39 5.98 15.40
N ASP A 48 -9.15 5.84 14.30
CA ASP A 48 -10.59 6.04 14.09
C ASP A 48 -11.47 5.70 15.29
N LEU A 49 -11.66 4.40 15.47
CA LEU A 49 -12.48 3.80 16.52
C LEU A 49 -12.04 4.26 17.90
N ARG A 50 -10.73 4.44 18.09
CA ARG A 50 -10.20 4.89 19.35
C ARG A 50 -10.56 6.34 19.65
N ILE A 51 -10.39 7.26 18.70
CA ILE A 51 -10.78 8.66 18.84
C ILE A 51 -12.28 8.73 19.14
N LEU A 52 -13.07 7.86 18.51
CA LEU A 52 -14.51 7.73 18.75
C LEU A 52 -14.89 7.13 20.11
N GLY A 53 -13.92 6.66 20.90
CA GLY A 53 -14.13 6.19 22.27
C GLY A 53 -14.43 4.69 22.42
N PHE A 54 -14.32 3.88 21.36
CA PHE A 54 -14.50 2.42 21.46
C PHE A 54 -13.37 1.72 22.22
N ALA A 55 -12.16 2.32 22.30
CA ALA A 55 -10.99 1.71 22.95
C ALA A 55 -10.11 2.74 23.71
N PRO A 56 -10.59 3.33 24.82
CA PRO A 56 -9.87 4.37 25.57
C PRO A 56 -8.60 3.87 26.28
N ALA A 57 -8.42 2.55 26.42
CA ALA A 57 -7.28 1.93 27.10
C ALA A 57 -5.98 1.89 26.26
N ILE A 58 -6.07 2.01 24.93
CA ILE A 58 -4.88 2.09 24.06
C ILE A 58 -4.25 3.48 24.30
N LYS A 59 -2.93 3.71 24.14
CA LYS A 59 -2.24 5.03 24.31
C LYS A 59 -1.84 5.66 22.97
N LEU A 60 -2.16 6.95 22.72
CA LEU A 60 -2.26 7.52 21.36
C LEU A 60 -0.84 7.73 20.80
N ALA A 61 0.09 8.02 21.70
CA ALA A 61 1.52 8.07 21.47
C ALA A 61 2.12 6.80 20.84
N GLY A 62 1.47 5.63 21.00
CA GLY A 62 1.91 4.40 20.34
C GLY A 62 1.55 4.34 18.85
N ILE A 63 0.45 4.97 18.46
CA ILE A 63 -0.07 4.96 17.07
C ILE A 63 0.58 6.08 16.25
N GLU A 64 0.89 7.21 16.88
CA GLU A 64 1.60 8.34 16.25
C GLU A 64 2.98 7.97 15.70
N ARG A 65 3.62 6.94 16.27
CA ARG A 65 4.89 6.38 15.75
C ARG A 65 4.72 5.67 14.40
N PHE A 66 3.50 5.29 14.03
CA PHE A 66 3.17 4.70 12.72
C PHE A 66 2.74 5.75 11.68
N SER A 67 2.72 7.04 12.01
CA SER A 67 2.51 8.13 11.04
C SER A 67 3.39 8.05 9.78
N PRO A 68 4.69 7.68 9.83
CA PRO A 68 5.48 7.51 8.60
C PRO A 68 5.13 6.27 7.78
N VAL A 69 4.33 5.33 8.31
CA VAL A 69 3.79 4.18 7.56
C VAL A 69 2.43 4.53 6.93
N LEU A 70 1.74 5.55 7.47
CA LEU A 70 0.47 6.06 6.96
C LEU A 70 0.60 7.01 5.76
N TRP A 71 1.82 7.50 5.45
CA TRP A 71 2.11 8.45 4.36
C TRP A 71 2.98 7.80 3.29
#